data_AF-A0A956HAR2-F1
#
_entry.id   AF-A0A956HAR2-F1
#
_cell.length_a   1.000
_cell.length_b   1.000
_cell.length_c   1.000
_cell.angle_alpha   90.00
_cell.angle_beta   90.00
_cell.angle_gamma   90.00
#
_symmetry.space_group_name_H-M   'P 1'
#
loop_
_entity.id
_entity.type
_entity.pdbx_description
1 polymer ?
#
loop_
_entity_poly.entity_id
_entity_poly.type
_entity_poly.pdbx_seq_one_letter_code
_entity_poly.pdbx_strand_id
1 'polypeptide(L)'
;MAVSAKTRTRLIAILGLAAQLGCTPASTAPTDPPRSDARAPRATSAAAIMLGAWSDLHAQSSERWVAVGEHLVGVGFAGDFFEVMLIHPVDGGQVFTAMPMGASQVDFAITLGDEGLRADNPGHDDPRTITYRRSDAGLAVSLDGEG
;
A
#
# COMPACT_ATOMS: atom_id res chain seq x y z
N MET A 1 33.33 22.76 28.12
CA MET A 1 34.16 22.15 27.05
C MET A 1 33.34 21.00 26.46
N ALA A 2 32.67 21.21 25.32
CA ALA A 2 33.14 20.90 23.94
C ALA A 2 32.96 19.40 23.63
N VAL A 3 32.41 18.92 22.51
CA VAL A 3 31.89 19.51 21.26
C VAL A 3 30.96 18.48 20.60
N SER A 4 29.99 18.99 19.84
CA SER A 4 29.08 18.29 18.92
C SER A 4 29.81 17.50 17.83
N ALA A 5 29.24 16.38 17.36
CA ALA A 5 29.55 15.86 16.03
C ALA A 5 28.29 15.28 15.36
N LYS A 6 27.70 16.10 14.50
CA LYS A 6 26.61 15.79 13.57
C LYS A 6 27.23 15.18 12.32
N THR A 7 27.11 13.88 12.09
CA THR A 7 27.61 13.28 10.84
C THR A 7 26.48 13.22 9.81
N ARG A 8 26.54 14.14 8.85
CA ARG A 8 25.76 14.10 7.60
C ARG A 8 26.62 13.39 6.56
N THR A 9 26.21 12.23 6.07
CA THR A 9 26.85 11.58 4.93
C THR A 9 26.07 11.91 3.66
N ARG A 10 26.74 12.56 2.71
CA ARG A 10 26.26 12.92 1.37
C ARG A 10 26.60 11.82 0.35
N LEU A 11 25.75 11.74 -0.66
CA LEU A 11 25.83 11.11 -1.99
C LEU A 11 27.18 10.52 -2.45
N ILE A 12 27.08 9.37 -3.14
CA ILE A 12 27.97 9.02 -4.26
C ILE A 12 27.09 8.69 -5.47
N ALA A 13 27.14 9.57 -6.48
CA ALA A 13 26.66 9.31 -7.83
C ALA A 13 27.81 8.67 -8.62
N ILE A 14 27.57 7.51 -9.24
CA ILE A 14 28.54 6.87 -10.12
C ILE A 14 28.23 7.29 -11.56
N LEU A 15 29.16 8.08 -12.11
CA LEU A 15 29.24 8.47 -13.51
C LEU A 15 29.96 7.34 -14.28
N GLY A 16 29.22 6.58 -15.08
CA GLY A 16 29.77 5.58 -16.00
C GLY A 16 29.73 6.09 -17.44
N LEU A 17 30.85 6.62 -17.91
CA LEU A 17 31.08 7.03 -19.30
C LEU A 17 31.52 5.80 -20.11
N ALA A 18 30.71 5.37 -21.08
CA ALA A 18 31.10 4.39 -22.09
C ALA A 18 30.77 4.95 -23.48
N ALA A 19 31.83 5.24 -24.25
CA ALA A 19 31.75 5.56 -25.66
C ALA A 19 31.58 4.26 -26.46
N GLN A 20 30.52 4.16 -27.28
CA GLN A 20 30.40 3.15 -28.32
C GLN A 20 30.06 3.83 -29.64
N LEU A 21 31.00 3.76 -30.58
CA LEU A 21 30.80 3.97 -32.01
C LEU A 21 30.24 2.67 -32.59
N GLY A 22 29.06 2.72 -33.22
CA GLY A 22 28.51 1.56 -33.91
C GLY A 22 27.22 1.89 -34.67
N CYS A 23 27.20 1.55 -35.96
CA CYS A 23 26.10 1.49 -36.93
C CYS A 23 24.72 2.04 -36.51
N THR A 24 24.20 2.99 -37.30
CA THR A 24 22.79 3.40 -37.27
C THR A 24 21.98 2.48 -38.20
N PRO A 25 21.26 1.46 -37.71
CA PRO A 25 20.17 0.89 -38.49
C PRO A 25 19.06 1.94 -38.61
N ALA A 26 18.40 2.00 -39.76
CA ALA A 26 17.15 2.74 -39.91
C ALA A 26 16.11 2.08 -38.99
N SER A 27 16.01 2.59 -37.77
CA SER A 27 14.98 2.21 -36.81
C SER A 27 13.67 2.80 -37.31
N THR A 28 12.89 2.01 -38.03
CA THR A 28 11.45 2.21 -38.12
C THR A 28 10.95 2.22 -36.68
N ALA A 29 10.70 3.42 -36.14
CA ALA A 29 10.20 3.56 -34.79
C ALA A 29 8.97 2.66 -34.66
N PRO A 30 8.91 1.77 -33.66
CA PRO A 30 7.65 1.11 -33.34
C PRO A 30 6.62 2.23 -33.19
N THR A 31 5.51 2.15 -33.91
CA THR A 31 4.35 2.97 -33.61
C THR A 31 4.02 2.69 -32.16
N ASP A 32 4.37 3.62 -31.26
CA ASP A 32 4.01 3.51 -29.86
C ASP A 32 2.50 3.29 -29.82
N PRO A 33 2.01 2.19 -29.22
CA PRO A 33 0.59 2.02 -29.05
C PRO A 33 0.09 3.27 -28.32
N PRO A 34 -1.11 3.78 -28.64
CA PRO A 34 -1.65 4.97 -28.00
C PRO A 34 -1.52 4.77 -26.49
N ARG A 35 -0.70 5.61 -25.86
CA ARG A 35 -0.53 5.62 -24.42
C ARG A 35 -1.92 5.89 -23.89
N SER A 36 -2.52 4.88 -23.26
CA SER A 36 -3.86 5.02 -22.73
C SER A 36 -3.81 6.15 -21.70
N ASP A 37 -4.42 7.28 -22.02
CA ASP A 37 -4.71 8.37 -21.08
C ASP A 37 -5.79 7.95 -20.08
N ALA A 38 -5.86 6.66 -19.75
CA ALA A 38 -6.61 6.13 -18.63
C ALA A 38 -6.02 6.74 -17.36
N ARG A 39 -6.47 7.96 -17.08
CA ARG A 39 -6.37 8.60 -15.79
C ARG A 39 -6.87 7.58 -14.80
N ALA A 40 -5.98 7.13 -13.91
CA ALA A 40 -6.35 6.20 -12.86
C ALA A 40 -7.64 6.72 -12.22
N PRO A 41 -8.68 5.88 -12.06
CA PRO A 41 -9.91 6.30 -11.43
C PRO A 41 -9.54 6.97 -10.11
N ARG A 42 -10.02 8.21 -9.93
CA ARG A 42 -9.87 8.86 -8.62
C ARG A 42 -10.71 8.01 -7.69
N ALA A 43 -10.07 7.29 -6.78
CA ALA A 43 -10.76 6.67 -5.66
C ALA A 43 -11.49 7.80 -4.93
N THR A 44 -12.80 7.87 -5.12
CA THR A 44 -13.69 8.81 -4.44
C THR A 44 -14.18 8.25 -3.11
N SER A 45 -13.70 7.08 -2.69
CA SER A 45 -14.07 6.49 -1.42
C SER A 45 -13.34 7.19 -0.26
N ALA A 46 -14.03 7.36 0.87
CA ALA A 46 -13.41 7.80 2.11
C ALA A 46 -12.26 6.85 2.57
N ALA A 47 -12.16 5.64 1.99
CA ALA A 47 -11.04 4.72 2.17
C ALA A 47 -9.75 5.16 1.44
N ALA A 48 -9.76 6.26 0.68
CA ALA A 48 -8.57 6.80 0.00
C ALA A 48 -7.38 7.07 0.95
N ILE A 49 -7.64 7.21 2.25
CA ILE A 49 -6.61 7.27 3.30
C ILE A 49 -5.66 6.07 3.28
N MET A 50 -6.09 4.92 2.77
CA MET A 50 -5.28 3.70 2.72
C MET A 50 -4.28 3.71 1.57
N LEU A 51 -4.52 4.51 0.51
CA LEU A 51 -3.70 4.48 -0.69
C LEU A 51 -2.24 4.86 -0.43
N GLY A 52 -1.33 4.00 -0.88
CA GLY A 52 0.10 4.23 -0.71
C GLY A 52 0.91 2.94 -0.57
N ALA A 53 2.21 3.12 -0.37
CA ALA A 53 3.07 2.10 0.23
C ALA A 53 3.37 2.54 1.66
N TRP A 54 3.23 1.60 2.58
CA TRP A 54 3.43 1.79 4.01
C TRP A 54 4.45 0.77 4.50
N SER A 55 5.23 1.16 5.50
CA SER A 55 6.23 0.29 6.09
C SER A 55 6.43 0.65 7.55
N ASP A 56 6.47 -0.36 8.41
CA ASP A 56 6.91 -0.22 9.78
C ASP A 56 8.24 -0.96 9.95
N LEU A 57 9.31 -0.19 10.13
CA LEU A 57 10.66 -0.74 10.31
C LEU A 57 10.83 -1.48 11.64
N HIS A 58 10.05 -1.13 12.67
CA HIS A 58 10.12 -1.80 13.96
C HIS A 58 9.39 -3.14 13.93
N ALA A 59 8.20 -3.17 13.31
CA ALA A 59 7.43 -4.40 13.12
C ALA A 59 7.95 -5.27 11.96
N GLN A 60 8.90 -4.76 11.16
CA GLN A 60 9.39 -5.40 9.93
C GLN A 60 8.25 -5.78 8.98
N SER A 61 7.28 -4.88 8.86
CA SER A 61 6.10 -5.07 8.01
C SER A 61 6.05 -4.03 6.89
N SER A 62 5.38 -4.38 5.81
CA SER A 62 5.11 -3.47 4.70
C SER A 62 3.76 -3.76 4.08
N GLU A 63 3.08 -2.72 3.60
CA GLU A 63 1.80 -2.82 2.92
C GLU A 63 1.76 -1.95 1.68
N ARG A 64 1.02 -2.38 0.67
CA ARG A 64 0.75 -1.61 -0.54
C ARG A 64 -0.73 -1.65 -0.86
N TRP A 65 -1.31 -0.46 -1.00
CA TRP A 65 -2.72 -0.29 -1.37
C TRP A 65 -2.83 0.46 -2.70
N VAL A 66 -3.65 -0.06 -3.60
CA VAL A 66 -3.92 0.50 -4.93
C VAL A 66 -5.42 0.56 -5.20
N ALA A 67 -5.86 1.58 -5.94
CA ALA A 67 -7.23 1.66 -6.42
C ALA A 67 -7.41 0.85 -7.71
N VAL A 68 -8.46 0.04 -7.76
CA VAL A 68 -8.87 -0.75 -8.93
C VAL A 68 -10.37 -0.57 -9.15
N GLY A 69 -10.74 0.39 -9.99
CA GLY A 69 -12.13 0.83 -10.12
C GLY A 69 -12.66 1.34 -8.78
N GLU A 70 -13.79 0.79 -8.33
CA GLU A 70 -14.42 1.10 -7.03
C GLU A 70 -13.80 0.34 -5.84
N HIS A 71 -12.75 -0.45 -6.08
CA HIS A 71 -12.12 -1.28 -5.06
C HIS A 71 -10.78 -0.67 -4.63
N LEU A 72 -10.38 -0.90 -3.38
CA LEU A 72 -8.98 -0.84 -2.98
C LEU A 72 -8.47 -2.25 -2.79
N VAL A 73 -7.31 -2.54 -3.38
CA VAL A 73 -6.60 -3.81 -3.22
C VAL A 73 -5.35 -3.55 -2.42
N GLY A 74 -5.22 -4.24 -1.31
CA GLY A 74 -4.10 -4.21 -0.39
C GLY A 74 -3.31 -5.51 -0.44
N VAL A 75 -2.00 -5.42 -0.28
CA VAL A 75 -1.16 -6.55 0.08
C VAL A 75 -0.24 -6.15 1.23
N GLY A 76 -0.23 -6.94 2.29
CA GLY A 76 0.64 -6.77 3.46
C GLY A 76 1.64 -7.92 3.58
N PHE A 77 2.83 -7.63 4.11
CA PHE A 77 3.89 -8.58 4.40
C PHE A 77 4.44 -8.33 5.80
N ALA A 78 4.68 -9.40 6.57
CA ALA A 78 5.36 -9.37 7.86
C ALA A 78 6.09 -10.71 8.10
N GLY A 79 7.42 -10.70 8.14
CA GLY A 79 8.21 -11.94 8.17
C GLY A 79 7.92 -12.83 6.95
N ASP A 80 7.59 -14.10 7.20
CA ASP A 80 7.20 -15.08 6.16
C ASP A 80 5.69 -15.08 5.87
N PHE A 81 4.94 -14.13 6.44
CA PHE A 81 3.50 -14.01 6.29
C PHE A 81 3.13 -12.92 5.28
N PHE A 82 2.07 -13.16 4.51
CA PHE A 82 1.43 -12.13 3.69
C PHE A 82 -0.09 -12.19 3.82
N GLU A 83 -0.74 -11.07 3.54
CA GLU A 83 -2.19 -10.98 3.52
C GLU A 83 -2.64 -10.18 2.30
N VAL A 84 -3.63 -10.70 1.58
CA VAL A 84 -4.33 -9.93 0.54
C VAL A 84 -5.56 -9.34 1.19
N MET A 85 -5.77 -8.04 0.98
CA MET A 85 -6.89 -7.30 1.56
C MET A 85 -7.67 -6.58 0.47
N LEU A 86 -8.97 -6.45 0.67
CA LEU A 86 -9.86 -5.73 -0.25
C LEU A 86 -10.71 -4.76 0.56
N ILE A 87 -10.93 -3.56 0.03
CA ILE A 87 -12.05 -2.72 0.42
C ILE A 87 -12.93 -2.57 -0.80
N HIS A 88 -14.16 -3.05 -0.73
CA HIS A 88 -15.02 -3.13 -1.91
C HIS A 88 -16.51 -2.94 -1.57
N PRO A 89 -17.33 -2.53 -2.56
CA PRO A 89 -18.75 -2.35 -2.35
C PRO A 89 -19.46 -3.69 -2.15
N VAL A 90 -20.40 -3.73 -1.20
CA VAL A 90 -21.35 -4.84 -0.96
C VAL A 90 -22.68 -4.22 -0.51
N ASP A 91 -23.77 -4.53 -1.20
CA ASP A 91 -25.14 -4.07 -0.88
C ASP A 91 -25.28 -2.56 -0.58
N GLY A 92 -24.51 -1.73 -1.29
CA GLY A 92 -24.50 -0.27 -1.12
C GLY A 92 -23.66 0.25 0.04
N GLY A 93 -23.07 -0.64 0.84
CA GLY A 93 -22.01 -0.37 1.81
C GLY A 93 -20.62 -0.72 1.26
N GLN A 94 -19.61 -0.68 2.13
CA GLN A 94 -18.28 -1.20 1.87
C GLN A 94 -17.93 -2.26 2.91
N VAL A 95 -17.14 -3.24 2.50
CA VAL A 95 -16.61 -4.33 3.35
C VAL A 95 -15.09 -4.32 3.23
N PHE A 96 -14.42 -4.65 4.34
CA PHE A 96 -13.00 -4.99 4.35
C PHE A 96 -12.87 -6.51 4.39
N THR A 97 -12.25 -7.10 3.38
CA THR A 97 -12.03 -8.56 3.29
C THR A 97 -10.55 -8.85 3.43
N ALA A 98 -10.19 -9.68 4.40
CA ALA A 98 -8.84 -10.19 4.62
C ALA A 98 -8.71 -11.63 4.11
N MET A 99 -7.57 -11.95 3.51
CA MET A 99 -7.21 -13.28 3.01
C MET A 99 -5.78 -13.62 3.44
N PRO A 100 -5.59 -14.10 4.69
CA PRO A 100 -4.27 -14.42 5.21
C PRO A 100 -3.67 -15.56 4.40
N MET A 101 -2.44 -15.41 3.90
CA MET A 101 -1.77 -16.39 3.06
C MET A 101 -2.57 -16.82 1.81
N GLY A 102 -3.48 -15.97 1.33
CA GLY A 102 -4.40 -16.30 0.24
C GLY A 102 -5.45 -17.37 0.59
N ALA A 103 -5.70 -17.59 1.88
CA ALA A 103 -6.72 -18.51 2.39
C ALA A 103 -8.14 -17.95 2.21
N SER A 104 -9.11 -18.58 2.89
CA SER A 104 -10.51 -18.15 2.91
C SER A 104 -10.66 -16.68 3.30
N GLN A 105 -11.66 -16.04 2.70
CA GLN A 105 -12.02 -14.66 2.95
C GLN A 105 -12.63 -14.50 4.35
N VAL A 106 -12.18 -13.47 5.06
CA VAL A 106 -12.76 -13.01 6.32
C VAL A 106 -13.22 -11.58 6.12
N ASP A 107 -14.53 -11.36 6.25
CA ASP A 107 -15.14 -10.06 6.04
C ASP A 107 -15.31 -9.30 7.37
N PHE A 108 -15.08 -8.00 7.31
CA PHE A 108 -15.26 -7.05 8.38
C PHE A 108 -16.14 -5.91 7.89
N ALA A 109 -17.13 -5.53 8.69
CA ALA A 109 -17.90 -4.32 8.43
C ALA A 109 -17.02 -3.10 8.69
N ILE A 110 -17.01 -2.11 7.79
CA ILE A 110 -16.15 -0.93 7.96
C ILE A 110 -16.92 0.33 8.35
N THR A 111 -16.30 1.10 9.23
CA THR A 111 -16.63 2.51 9.48
C THR A 111 -15.45 3.36 9.01
N LEU A 112 -15.74 4.34 8.16
CA LEU A 112 -14.76 5.29 7.65
C LEU A 112 -14.89 6.61 8.41
N GLY A 113 -13.76 7.18 8.81
CA GLY A 113 -13.67 8.51 9.42
C GLY A 113 -12.55 9.33 8.79
N ASP A 114 -12.45 10.60 9.16
CA ASP A 114 -11.50 11.54 8.57
C ASP A 114 -10.03 11.13 8.81
N GLU A 115 -9.76 10.48 9.95
CA GLU A 115 -8.41 10.09 10.37
C GLU A 115 -8.10 8.60 10.14
N GLY A 116 -9.08 7.80 9.72
CA GLY A 116 -8.93 6.35 9.82
C GLY A 116 -10.07 5.50 9.27
N LEU A 117 -9.80 4.20 9.28
CA LEU A 117 -10.76 3.14 8.99
C LEU A 117 -10.81 2.23 10.21
N ARG A 118 -12.01 1.84 10.62
CA ARG A 118 -12.22 0.77 11.59
C ARG A 118 -12.98 -0.36 10.90
N ALA A 119 -12.49 -1.58 11.02
CA ALA A 119 -13.11 -2.79 10.53
C ALA A 119 -13.48 -3.67 11.73
N ASP A 120 -14.72 -4.15 11.79
CA ASP A 120 -15.25 -4.95 12.90
C ASP A 120 -15.87 -6.26 12.41
N ASN A 121 -15.49 -7.36 13.04
CA ASN A 121 -16.11 -8.68 12.93
C ASN A 121 -16.16 -9.33 14.33
N PRO A 122 -17.23 -9.11 15.11
CA PRO A 122 -17.34 -9.66 16.45
C PRO A 122 -17.48 -11.19 16.48
N GLY A 123 -17.76 -11.83 15.34
CA GLY A 123 -17.86 -13.28 15.21
C GLY A 123 -16.53 -13.96 14.87
N HIS A 124 -15.46 -13.19 14.61
CA HIS A 124 -14.13 -13.72 14.38
C HIS A 124 -13.42 -14.03 15.71
N ASP A 125 -12.50 -14.99 15.71
CA ASP A 125 -11.74 -15.37 16.90
C ASP A 125 -10.64 -14.35 17.20
N ASP A 126 -9.76 -14.08 16.23
CA ASP A 126 -8.71 -13.05 16.33
C ASP A 126 -8.18 -12.62 14.94
N PRO A 127 -8.06 -11.31 14.63
CA PRO A 127 -8.59 -10.17 15.39
C PRO A 127 -10.10 -10.00 15.18
N ARG A 128 -10.78 -9.36 16.14
CA ARG A 128 -12.20 -8.95 16.02
C ARG A 128 -12.35 -7.54 15.46
N THR A 129 -11.33 -6.71 15.67
CA THR A 129 -11.30 -5.32 15.24
C THR A 129 -9.94 -4.99 14.64
N ILE A 130 -9.95 -4.28 13.52
CA ILE A 130 -8.77 -3.74 12.86
C ILE A 130 -8.97 -2.23 12.75
N THR A 131 -8.03 -1.43 13.24
CA THR A 131 -8.08 0.03 13.11
C THR A 131 -6.86 0.53 12.37
N TYR A 132 -7.10 1.22 11.27
CA TYR A 132 -6.10 1.99 10.54
C TYR A 132 -6.22 3.47 10.90
N ARG A 133 -5.09 4.12 11.19
CA ARG A 133 -5.00 5.56 11.40
C ARG A 133 -3.91 6.15 10.53
N ARG A 134 -4.28 7.18 9.77
CA ARG A 134 -3.33 7.93 8.96
C ARG A 134 -2.79 9.11 9.75
N SER A 135 -1.49 9.31 9.67
CA SER A 135 -0.80 10.49 10.19
C SER A 135 0.21 10.99 9.15
N ASP A 136 0.83 12.14 9.41
CA ASP A 136 1.94 12.64 8.59
C ASP A 136 3.14 11.66 8.56
N ALA A 137 3.28 10.81 9.58
CA ALA A 137 4.35 9.85 9.69
C ALA A 137 4.08 8.53 8.93
N GLY A 138 2.83 8.26 8.55
CA GLY A 138 2.47 7.02 7.87
C GLY A 138 1.07 6.51 8.23
N LEU A 139 0.85 5.24 7.89
CA LEU A 139 -0.36 4.49 8.24
C LEU A 139 -0.04 3.55 9.39
N ALA A 140 -0.69 3.75 10.53
CA ALA A 140 -0.58 2.87 11.69
C ALA A 140 -1.76 1.91 11.69
N VAL A 141 -1.51 0.64 12.03
CA VAL A 141 -2.53 -0.38 12.23
C VAL A 141 -2.54 -0.80 13.71
N SER A 142 -3.72 -1.11 14.23
CA SER A 142 -3.91 -1.66 15.57
C SER A 142 -4.96 -2.76 15.50
N LEU A 143 -4.65 -3.89 16.10
CA LEU A 143 -5.50 -5.07 16.15
C LEU A 143 -6.05 -5.22 17.56
N ASP A 144 -7.33 -5.55 17.68
CA ASP A 144 -7.99 -5.85 18.95
C ASP A 144 -8.77 -7.17 18.79
N GLY A 145 -8.58 -8.06 19.77
CA GLY A 145 -8.93 -9.48 19.71
C GLY A 145 -8.26 -10.22 20.87
N GLU A 146 -8.76 -11.42 21.20
CA GLU A 146 -8.12 -12.28 22.20
C GLU A 146 -7.08 -13.16 21.49
N GLY A 147 -5.86 -12.65 21.35
CA GLY A 147 -4.69 -13.34 20.79
C GLY A 147 -3.45 -13.21 21.67
#